data_AF-A0A7X3VQ46-F1
#
_entry.id   AF-A0A7X3VQ46-F1
#
_cell.length_a   1.000
_cell.length_b   1.000
_cell.length_c   1.000
_cell.angle_alpha   90.00
_cell.angle_beta   90.00
_cell.angle_gamma   90.00
#
_symmetry.space_group_name_H-M   'P 1'
#
loop_
_entity.id
_entity.type
_entity.pdbx_description
1 polymer ?
#
loop_
_entity_poly.entity_id
_entity_poly.type
_entity_poly.pdbx_seq_one_letter_code
_entity_poly.pdbx_strand_id
1 'polypeptide(L)'
;MASIENSTELKVEHLLHSVKQLSPVELDEFTRKLTEWRRQREAVVGEDINPDASDAAILAFIRKNSQLPEKEHRRYWQLRLKREDETLSDDEQQAYEELLRKLEIMNVKRLEALAILVQRWGKPVKEIMGELGLFVSHFDEPEFSEESLRKGHSERAR
;
A
#
# COMPACT_ATOMS: atom_id res chain seq x y z
N MET A 1 -21.98 -24.93 28.44
CA MET A 1 -20.62 -24.57 28.90
C MET A 1 -19.61 -25.29 28.04
N ALA A 2 -18.83 -24.56 27.27
CA ALA A 2 -17.62 -25.08 26.62
C ALA A 2 -16.61 -23.92 26.63
N SER A 3 -15.67 -24.02 27.57
CA SER A 3 -14.53 -23.12 27.67
C SER A 3 -13.64 -23.34 26.45
N ILE A 4 -13.36 -22.28 25.70
CA ILE A 4 -12.23 -22.28 24.75
C ILE A 4 -11.19 -21.34 25.36
N GLU A 5 -10.47 -21.88 26.33
CA GLU A 5 -9.14 -21.40 26.67
C GLU A 5 -8.17 -22.03 25.68
N ASN A 6 -7.61 -21.22 24.78
CA ASN A 6 -6.25 -21.42 24.32
C ASN A 6 -5.70 -20.13 23.72
N SER A 7 -5.33 -19.21 24.61
CA SER A 7 -4.37 -18.16 24.31
C SER A 7 -2.98 -18.78 24.22
N THR A 8 -2.71 -19.53 23.15
CA THR A 8 -1.34 -19.87 22.80
C THR A 8 -0.74 -18.61 22.18
N GLU A 9 0.32 -18.07 22.79
CA GLU A 9 1.15 -17.03 22.18
C GLU A 9 1.72 -17.57 20.86
N LEU A 10 0.94 -17.47 19.78
CA LEU A 10 1.38 -17.75 18.43
C LEU A 10 2.38 -16.67 18.04
N LYS A 11 3.66 -16.95 18.29
CA LYS A 11 4.74 -16.09 17.82
C LYS A 11 4.78 -16.13 16.28
N VAL A 12 5.19 -15.01 15.69
CA VAL A 12 5.20 -14.82 14.23
C VAL A 12 6.03 -15.92 13.53
N GLU A 13 7.07 -16.42 14.18
CA GLU A 13 7.94 -17.47 13.68
C GLU A 13 7.21 -18.81 13.51
N HIS A 14 6.29 -19.14 14.42
CA HIS A 14 5.48 -20.36 14.34
C HIS A 14 4.46 -20.26 13.20
N LEU A 15 3.84 -19.09 13.01
CA LEU A 15 2.96 -18.81 11.87
C LEU A 15 3.71 -18.92 10.53
N LEU A 16 4.90 -18.32 10.45
CA LEU A 16 5.74 -18.40 9.25
C LEU A 16 6.18 -19.83 8.96
N HIS A 17 6.44 -20.64 9.97
CA HIS A 17 6.76 -22.05 9.78
C HIS A 17 5.59 -22.81 9.12
N SER A 18 4.37 -22.57 9.58
CA SER A 18 3.17 -23.19 9.00
C SER A 18 2.91 -22.70 7.56
N VAL A 19 3.08 -21.40 7.28
CA VAL A 19 2.92 -20.85 5.92
C VAL A 19 3.94 -21.45 4.94
N LYS A 20 5.17 -21.71 5.38
CA LYS A 20 6.21 -22.35 4.55
C LYS A 20 5.91 -23.80 4.16
N GLN A 21 5.02 -24.48 4.89
CA GLN A 21 4.64 -25.86 4.60
C GLN A 21 3.46 -25.95 3.61
N LEU A 22 2.85 -24.82 3.25
CA LEU A 22 1.72 -24.80 2.32
C LEU A 22 2.18 -25.20 0.91
N SER A 23 1.34 -25.97 0.21
CA SER A 23 1.50 -26.19 -1.21
C SER A 23 1.33 -24.86 -1.99
N PRO A 24 1.78 -24.77 -3.25
CA PRO A 24 1.63 -23.54 -4.05
C PRO A 24 0.19 -23.05 -4.15
N VAL A 25 -0.79 -23.96 -4.23
CA VAL A 25 -2.22 -23.63 -4.33
C VAL A 25 -2.75 -23.08 -2.99
N GLU A 26 -2.37 -23.69 -1.87
CA GLU A 26 -2.76 -23.22 -0.54
C GLU A 26 -2.10 -21.89 -0.17
N LEU A 27 -0.86 -21.67 -0.65
CA LEU A 27 -0.16 -20.40 -0.48
C LEU A 27 -0.85 -19.26 -1.24
N ASP A 28 -1.32 -19.52 -2.47
CA ASP A 28 -2.12 -18.56 -3.24
C ASP A 28 -3.45 -18.24 -2.53
N GLU A 29 -4.15 -19.27 -2.03
CA GLU A 29 -5.38 -19.09 -1.27
C GLU A 29 -5.14 -18.31 0.04
N PHE A 30 -4.07 -18.62 0.76
CA PHE A 30 -3.65 -17.88 1.96
C PHE A 30 -3.39 -16.41 1.64
N THR A 31 -2.66 -16.14 0.55
CA THR A 31 -2.32 -14.78 0.11
C THR A 31 -3.58 -13.99 -0.25
N ARG A 32 -4.53 -14.61 -0.96
CA ARG A 32 -5.83 -14.01 -1.28
C ARG A 32 -6.62 -13.69 -0.02
N LYS A 33 -6.75 -14.63 0.92
CA LYS A 33 -7.48 -14.43 2.18
C LYS A 33 -6.81 -13.37 3.08
N LEU A 34 -5.49 -13.37 3.15
CA LEU A 34 -4.72 -12.36 3.88
C LEU A 34 -4.93 -10.97 3.28
N THR A 35 -4.96 -10.87 1.95
CA THR A 35 -5.19 -9.61 1.23
C THR A 35 -6.61 -9.09 1.48
N GLU A 36 -7.61 -9.96 1.40
CA GLU A 36 -9.01 -9.62 1.71
C GLU A 36 -9.17 -9.14 3.15
N TRP A 37 -8.60 -9.87 4.11
CA TRP A 37 -8.60 -9.47 5.52
C TRP A 37 -7.91 -8.11 5.75
N ARG A 38 -6.79 -7.84 5.06
CA ARG A 38 -6.12 -6.54 5.11
C ARG A 38 -7.02 -5.42 4.59
N ARG A 39 -7.68 -5.63 3.44
CA ARG A 39 -8.62 -4.65 2.86
C ARG A 39 -9.77 -4.32 3.80
N GLN A 40 -10.37 -5.33 4.45
CA GLN A 40 -11.43 -5.13 5.43
C GLN A 40 -10.97 -4.30 6.63
N ARG A 41 -9.72 -4.48 7.06
CA ARG A 41 -9.13 -3.71 8.16
C ARG A 41 -8.78 -2.27 7.77
N GLU A 42 -8.45 -2.04 6.50
CA GLU A 42 -8.13 -0.72 5.94
C GLU A 42 -9.38 0.11 5.60
N ALA A 43 -10.54 -0.52 5.38
CA ALA A 43 -11.80 0.14 5.06
C ALA A 43 -12.35 1.06 6.18
N VAL A 44 -11.87 0.90 7.42
CA VAL A 44 -12.32 1.66 8.60
C VAL A 44 -11.43 2.89 8.87
N VAL A 45 -10.47 3.18 7.98
CA VAL A 45 -9.53 4.29 8.15
C VAL A 45 -10.17 5.59 7.65
N GLY A 46 -10.38 6.54 8.56
CA GLY A 46 -10.91 7.88 8.26
C GLY A 46 -10.02 8.73 7.34
N GLU A 47 -10.42 9.98 7.12
CA GLU A 47 -9.64 10.92 6.31
C GLU A 47 -8.42 11.46 7.05
N ASP A 48 -8.53 11.66 8.37
CA ASP A 48 -7.47 12.19 9.23
C ASP A 48 -7.03 11.17 10.28
N ILE A 49 -5.79 11.32 10.76
CA ILE A 49 -5.22 10.42 11.76
C ILE A 49 -5.68 10.82 13.15
N ASN A 50 -6.24 9.85 13.90
CA ASN A 50 -6.47 10.02 15.33
C ASN A 50 -5.19 9.61 16.10
N PRO A 51 -4.51 10.54 16.78
CA PRO A 51 -3.27 10.27 17.50
C PRO A 51 -3.44 9.33 18.69
N ASP A 52 -4.67 9.09 19.16
CA ASP A 52 -5.00 8.15 20.23
C ASP A 52 -5.45 6.77 19.70
N ALA A 53 -5.48 6.58 18.38
CA ALA A 53 -5.85 5.29 17.78
C ALA A 53 -4.83 4.19 18.13
N SER A 54 -5.26 2.92 18.07
CA SER A 54 -4.33 1.79 18.23
C SER A 54 -3.20 1.81 17.19
N ASP A 55 -2.04 1.25 17.50
CA ASP A 55 -0.93 1.13 16.55
C ASP A 55 -1.36 0.45 15.25
N ALA A 56 -2.22 -0.57 15.32
CA ALA A 56 -2.75 -1.24 14.13
C ALA A 56 -3.55 -0.30 13.21
N ALA A 57 -4.29 0.66 13.78
CA ALA A 57 -5.04 1.64 13.01
C ALA A 57 -4.10 2.69 12.39
N ILE A 58 -3.07 3.12 13.13
CA ILE A 58 -2.03 4.02 12.61
C ILE A 58 -1.29 3.34 11.44
N LEU A 59 -0.96 2.05 11.57
CA LEU A 59 -0.34 1.27 10.50
C LEU A 59 -1.22 1.14 9.26
N ALA A 60 -2.52 0.90 9.44
CA ALA A 60 -3.47 0.88 8.33
C ALA A 60 -3.55 2.26 7.64
N PHE A 61 -3.53 3.34 8.42
CA PHE A 61 -3.49 4.71 7.89
C PHE A 61 -2.21 5.01 7.11
N ILE A 62 -1.05 4.57 7.60
CA ILE A 62 0.22 4.69 6.86
C ILE A 62 0.12 3.95 5.54
N ARG A 63 -0.37 2.71 5.52
CA ARG A 63 -0.52 1.91 4.29
C ARG A 63 -1.45 2.57 3.27
N LYS A 64 -2.64 3.02 3.71
CA LYS A 64 -3.60 3.75 2.88
C LYS A 64 -2.98 4.97 2.21
N ASN A 65 -2.08 5.67 2.92
CA ASN A 65 -1.42 6.88 2.44
C ASN A 65 -0.02 6.62 1.83
N SER A 66 0.35 5.35 1.61
CA SER A 66 1.65 4.99 1.01
C SER A 66 1.58 4.73 -0.49
N GLN A 67 0.39 4.58 -1.09
CA GLN A 67 0.21 4.43 -2.54
C GLN A 67 -1.15 4.96 -2.99
N LEU A 68 -1.22 5.49 -4.22
CA LEU A 68 -2.49 5.80 -4.86
C LEU A 68 -3.34 4.53 -5.01
N PRO A 69 -4.68 4.65 -4.98
CA PRO A 69 -5.57 3.59 -5.42
C PRO A 69 -5.17 3.05 -6.80
N GLU A 70 -5.31 1.75 -7.02
CA GLU A 70 -4.77 1.02 -8.18
C GLU A 70 -5.07 1.69 -9.54
N LYS A 71 -6.28 2.19 -9.74
CA LYS A 71 -6.69 2.89 -10.97
C LYS A 71 -5.93 4.20 -11.17
N GLU A 72 -5.80 4.98 -10.12
CA GLU A 72 -5.09 6.26 -10.15
C GLU A 72 -3.58 6.04 -10.25
N HIS A 73 -3.06 5.01 -9.59
CA HIS A 73 -1.65 4.62 -9.69
C HIS A 73 -1.27 4.21 -11.12
N ARG A 74 -2.10 3.40 -11.78
CA ARG A 74 -1.93 3.08 -13.22
C ARG A 74 -1.94 4.34 -14.08
N ARG A 75 -2.91 5.23 -13.87
CA ARG A 75 -3.02 6.47 -14.63
C ARG A 75 -1.80 7.36 -14.42
N TYR A 76 -1.33 7.49 -13.18
CA TYR A 76 -0.11 8.21 -12.84
C TYR A 76 1.09 7.67 -13.62
N TRP A 77 1.31 6.36 -13.63
CA TRP A 77 2.42 5.76 -14.36
C TRP A 77 2.34 5.94 -15.87
N GLN A 78 1.16 5.79 -16.46
CA GLN A 78 0.97 6.07 -17.89
C GLN A 78 1.31 7.51 -18.25
N LEU A 79 0.88 8.47 -17.43
CA LEU A 79 1.17 9.90 -17.64
C LEU A 79 2.64 10.21 -17.39
N ARG A 80 3.26 9.56 -16.40
CA ARG A 80 4.69 9.70 -16.13
C ARG A 80 5.54 9.23 -17.31
N LEU A 81 5.25 8.06 -17.86
CA LEU A 81 5.97 7.54 -19.04
C LEU A 81 5.80 8.48 -20.23
N LYS A 82 4.58 8.95 -20.51
CA LYS A 82 4.35 9.94 -21.56
C LYS A 82 5.09 11.25 -21.34
N ARG A 83 5.23 11.70 -20.08
CA ARG A 83 6.00 12.89 -19.72
C ARG A 83 7.49 12.68 -19.96
N GLU A 84 8.02 11.51 -19.62
CA GLU A 84 9.40 11.12 -19.89
C GLU A 84 9.67 11.03 -21.40
N ASP A 85 8.69 10.61 -22.19
CA ASP A 85 8.72 10.59 -23.66
C ASP A 85 8.37 11.93 -24.33
N GLU A 86 8.09 12.99 -23.55
CA GLU A 86 7.66 14.32 -24.05
C GLU A 86 6.39 14.29 -24.93
N THR A 87 5.51 13.29 -24.76
CA THR A 87 4.27 13.10 -25.54
C THR A 87 3.00 13.47 -24.79
N LEU A 88 3.12 14.11 -23.62
CA LEU A 88 2.00 14.49 -22.77
C LEU A 88 1.25 15.68 -23.36
N SER A 89 -0.07 15.57 -23.55
CA SER A 89 -0.90 16.72 -23.97
C SER A 89 -1.23 17.63 -22.79
N ASP A 90 -1.72 18.86 -23.05
CA ASP A 90 -2.08 19.83 -22.01
C ASP A 90 -3.12 19.26 -21.01
N ASP A 91 -4.18 18.62 -21.50
CA ASP A 91 -5.17 17.96 -20.64
C ASP A 91 -4.56 16.83 -19.78
N GLU A 92 -3.57 16.12 -20.33
CA GLU A 92 -2.86 15.04 -19.64
C GLU A 92 -1.87 15.59 -18.61
N GLN A 93 -1.27 16.75 -18.88
CA GLN A 93 -0.44 17.50 -17.94
C GLN A 93 -1.25 17.95 -16.73
N GLN A 94 -2.45 18.51 -16.94
CA GLN A 94 -3.33 18.88 -15.82
C GLN A 94 -3.70 17.66 -14.96
N ALA A 95 -4.07 16.55 -15.60
CA ALA A 95 -4.39 15.31 -14.89
C ALA A 95 -3.18 14.75 -14.11
N TYR A 96 -1.98 14.87 -14.66
CA TYR A 96 -0.74 14.46 -13.99
C TYR A 96 -0.46 15.32 -12.75
N GLU A 97 -0.62 16.64 -12.85
CA GLU A 97 -0.45 17.58 -11.73
C GLU A 97 -1.48 17.35 -10.61
N GLU A 98 -2.72 16.99 -10.95
CA GLU A 98 -3.73 16.59 -9.97
C GLU A 98 -3.33 15.34 -9.18
N LEU A 99 -2.76 14.34 -9.86
CA LEU A 99 -2.26 13.12 -9.20
C LEU A 99 -1.04 13.42 -8.31
N LEU A 100 -0.14 14.31 -8.74
CA LEU A 100 0.99 14.76 -7.92
C LEU A 100 0.53 15.46 -6.64
N ARG A 101 -0.42 16.40 -6.73
CA ARG A 101 -0.99 17.06 -5.55
C ARG A 101 -1.63 16.07 -4.59
N LYS A 102 -2.32 15.05 -5.11
CA LYS A 102 -2.89 13.99 -4.30
C LYS A 102 -1.81 13.18 -3.57
N LEU A 103 -0.74 12.80 -4.27
CA LEU A 103 0.43 12.12 -3.69
C LEU A 103 1.08 12.95 -2.58
N GLU A 104 1.22 14.26 -2.77
CA GLU A 104 1.76 15.17 -1.74
C GLU A 104 0.92 15.16 -0.47
N ILE A 105 -0.41 15.31 -0.60
CA ILE A 105 -1.34 15.25 0.53
C ILE A 105 -1.24 13.91 1.26
N MET A 106 -1.20 12.80 0.52
CA MET A 106 -1.04 11.47 1.09
C MET A 106 0.29 11.33 1.83
N ASN A 107 1.37 11.85 1.27
CA ASN A 107 2.69 11.78 1.90
C ASN A 107 2.75 12.59 3.21
N VAL A 108 2.11 13.76 3.27
CA VAL A 108 1.98 14.54 4.53
C VAL A 108 1.26 13.71 5.59
N LYS A 109 0.09 13.14 5.25
CA LYS A 109 -0.69 12.27 6.15
C LYS A 109 0.14 11.08 6.62
N ARG A 110 0.88 10.44 5.72
CA ARG A 110 1.77 9.32 6.02
C ARG A 110 2.85 9.73 7.04
N LEU A 111 3.47 10.90 6.86
CA LEU A 111 4.51 11.41 7.74
C LEU A 111 3.98 11.75 9.14
N GLU A 112 2.79 12.35 9.23
CA GLU A 112 2.12 12.61 10.52
C GLU A 112 1.88 11.31 11.30
N ALA A 113 1.38 10.27 10.62
CA ALA A 113 1.16 8.96 11.22
C ALA A 113 2.47 8.27 11.65
N LEU A 114 3.54 8.38 10.84
CA LEU A 114 4.86 7.88 11.20
C LEU A 114 5.43 8.62 12.43
N ALA A 115 5.22 9.92 12.54
CA ALA A 115 5.67 10.70 13.70
C ALA A 115 5.03 10.21 15.00
N ILE A 116 3.74 9.83 14.96
CA ILE A 116 3.06 9.23 16.12
C ILE A 116 3.74 7.91 16.52
N LEU A 117 4.07 7.03 15.56
CA LEU A 117 4.77 5.77 15.87
C LEU A 117 6.18 6.00 16.42
N VAL A 118 6.92 6.98 15.88
CA VAL A 118 8.24 7.36 16.40
C VAL A 118 8.14 7.76 17.87
N GLN A 119 7.16 8.59 18.22
CA GLN A 119 6.94 9.03 19.60
C GLN A 119 6.56 7.86 20.52
N ARG A 120 5.69 6.95 20.06
CA ARG A 120 5.21 5.82 20.87
C ARG A 120 6.27 4.75 21.08
N TRP A 121 7.03 4.41 20.03
CA TRP A 121 7.98 3.31 20.06
C TRP A 121 9.39 3.74 20.44
N GLY A 122 9.68 5.06 20.42
CA GLY A 122 11.01 5.60 20.70
C GLY A 122 12.06 5.20 19.67
N LYS A 123 11.64 4.84 18.46
CA LYS A 123 12.49 4.33 17.38
C LYS A 123 12.58 5.32 16.22
N PRO A 124 13.71 5.39 15.50
CA PRO A 124 13.81 6.24 14.32
C PRO A 124 12.89 5.73 13.20
N VAL A 125 12.34 6.66 12.41
CA VAL A 125 11.42 6.36 11.29
C VAL A 125 11.93 5.24 10.39
N LYS A 126 13.24 5.25 10.07
CA LYS A 126 13.86 4.25 9.19
C LYS A 126 13.78 2.83 9.75
N GLU A 127 13.92 2.68 11.06
CA GLU A 127 13.81 1.36 11.72
C GLU A 127 12.35 0.91 11.74
N ILE A 128 11.42 1.80 12.09
CA ILE A 128 9.98 1.53 12.06
C ILE A 128 9.55 1.09 10.66
N MET A 129 9.94 1.83 9.62
CA MET A 129 9.63 1.48 8.23
C MET A 129 10.22 0.13 7.82
N GLY A 130 11.42 -0.19 8.29
CA GLY A 130 12.09 -1.46 8.01
C GLY A 130 11.42 -2.66 8.66
N GLU A 131 11.10 -2.56 9.95
CA GLU A 131 10.43 -3.62 10.69
C GLU A 131 9.02 -3.91 10.15
N LEU A 132 8.35 -2.90 9.60
CA LEU A 132 6.98 -3.00 9.12
C LEU A 132 6.84 -3.24 7.62
N GLY A 133 7.96 -3.29 6.89
CA GLY A 133 7.98 -3.44 5.43
C GLY A 133 7.30 -2.27 4.69
N LEU A 134 7.39 -1.06 5.24
CA LEU A 134 6.71 0.14 4.74
C LEU A 134 7.57 0.99 3.78
N PHE A 135 8.63 0.43 3.21
CA PHE A 135 9.54 1.11 2.28
C PHE A 135 8.92 1.49 0.94
N VAL A 136 7.66 1.13 0.72
CA VAL A 136 6.95 1.37 -0.52
C VAL A 136 7.08 2.84 -0.94
N SER A 137 7.77 3.06 -2.05
CA SER A 137 7.93 4.36 -2.68
C SER A 137 6.89 4.47 -3.79
N HIS A 138 6.22 5.62 -3.88
CA HIS A 138 5.32 5.94 -5.00
C HIS A 138 6.05 5.96 -6.36
N PHE A 139 7.39 5.98 -6.33
CA PHE A 139 8.23 6.04 -7.50
C PHE A 139 8.74 4.67 -7.97
N ASP A 140 8.48 3.59 -7.22
CA ASP A 140 8.86 2.25 -7.63
C ASP A 140 7.97 1.80 -8.80
N GLU A 141 8.60 1.35 -9.88
CA GLU A 141 7.88 0.86 -11.06
C GLU A 141 7.00 -0.34 -10.66
N PRO A 142 5.70 -0.34 -10.96
CA PRO A 142 4.83 -1.40 -10.51
C PRO A 142 4.91 -2.54 -11.51
N GLU A 143 4.91 -3.77 -11.02
CA GLU A 143 4.66 -4.96 -11.85
C GLU A 143 3.19 -4.99 -12.30
N PHE A 144 2.79 -4.05 -13.17
CA PHE A 144 1.57 -4.20 -13.92
C PHE A 144 1.84 -5.29 -14.96
N SER A 145 0.99 -6.32 -15.03
CA SER A 145 1.07 -7.34 -16.10
C SER A 145 1.25 -6.62 -17.43
N GLU A 146 2.37 -6.85 -18.14
CA GLU A 146 2.82 -6.05 -19.30
C GLU A 146 1.72 -5.83 -20.36
N GLU A 147 0.77 -6.75 -20.45
CA GLU A 147 -0.39 -6.69 -21.34
C GLU A 147 -1.29 -5.47 -21.10
N SER A 148 -1.33 -4.94 -19.87
CA SER A 148 -2.18 -3.82 -19.46
C SER A 148 -1.60 -2.46 -19.85
N LEU A 149 -0.27 -2.35 -19.93
CA LEU A 149 0.43 -1.12 -20.33
C LEU A 149 0.44 -0.97 -21.86
N ARG A 150 0.54 -2.09 -22.60
CA ARG A 150 0.54 -2.08 -24.08
C ARG A 150 -0.82 -1.79 -24.71
N LYS A 151 -1.94 -2.14 -24.06
CA LYS A 151 -3.28 -1.87 -24.60
C LYS A 151 -3.59 -0.38 -24.76
N GLY A 152 -2.94 0.51 -24.01
CA GLY A 152 -3.05 1.96 -24.21
C GLY A 152 -2.25 2.53 -25.39
N HIS A 153 -1.16 1.86 -25.80
CA HIS A 153 -0.32 2.30 -26.91
C HIS A 153 -0.83 1.82 -28.29
N SER A 154 -1.66 0.78 -28.32
CA SER A 154 -2.13 0.17 -29.58
C SER A 154 -3.38 0.81 -30.19
N GLU A 155 -4.16 1.61 -29.45
CA GLU A 155 -5.44 2.15 -29.95
C GLU A 155 -5.32 3.48 -30.71
N ARG A 156 -4.12 4.09 -30.80
CA ARG A 156 -3.90 5.33 -31.55
C ARG A 156 -3.23 5.16 -32.92
N ALA A 157 -3.10 3.93 -33.40
CA ALA A 157 -2.47 3.60 -34.70
C ALA A 157 -3.46 3.14 -35.79
N ARG A 158 -4.72 3.55 -35.74
CA ARG A 158 -5.70 3.34 -36.82
C ARG A 158 -6.52 4.58 -37.11
#